data_AF-A0A974KXU4-F1
#
_entry.id   AF-A0A974KXU4-F1
#
_cell.length_a   1.000
_cell.length_b   1.000
_cell.length_c   1.000
_cell.angle_alpha   90.00
_cell.angle_beta   90.00
_cell.angle_gamma   90.00
#
_symmetry.space_group_name_H-M   'P 1'
#
loop_
_entity.id
_entity.type
_entity.pdbx_description
1 polymer ?
#
loop_
_entity_poly.entity_id
_entity_poly.type
_entity_poly.pdbx_seq_one_letter_code
_entity_poly.pdbx_strand_id
1 'polypeptide(L)' 'MWTVAKIRADYEGWWLFSDWTEKIVEQHHYSNYEEMLKDYQSIIKKSKKYYNNYVIGKY' A
#
# COMPACT_ATOMS: atom_id res chain seq x y z
N MET A 1 16.40 3.45 4.34
CA MET A 1 15.56 2.27 4.61
C MET A 1 14.15 2.61 4.17
N TRP A 2 13.57 1.79 3.32
CA TRP A 2 12.24 2.01 2.75
C TRP A 2 11.30 0.90 3.19
N THR A 3 10.04 1.27 3.42
CA THR A 3 9.00 0.34 3.85
C THR A 3 7.80 0.49 2.95
N VAL A 4 7.30 -0.63 2.41
CA VAL A 4 6.02 -0.67 1.69
C VAL A 4 5.05 -1.43 2.57
N ALA A 5 4.01 -0.73 3.02
CA ALA A 5 2.94 -1.31 3.81
C ALA A 5 1.64 -1.33 2.99
N LYS A 6 0.98 -2.48 2.98
CA LYS A 6 -0.36 -2.65 2.44
C LYS A 6 -1.32 -2.75 3.60
N ILE A 7 -2.34 -1.91 3.60
CA ILE A 7 -3.39 -1.91 4.61
C ILE A 7 -4.74 -2.33 4.01
N ARG A 8 -5.63 -2.86 4.85
CA ARG A 8 -7.04 -3.06 4.49
C ARG A 8 -7.91 -2.38 5.54
N ALA A 9 -8.75 -1.45 5.10
CA ALA A 9 -9.60 -0.65 5.98
C ALA A 9 -10.92 -0.31 5.29
N ASP A 10 -11.96 -0.07 6.08
CA ASP A 10 -13.22 0.48 5.59
C ASP A 10 -13.03 1.94 5.15
N TYR A 11 -13.64 2.30 4.03
CA TYR A 11 -13.54 3.64 3.44
C TYR A 11 -14.46 4.63 4.18
N GLU A 12 -14.10 4.96 5.42
CA GLU A 12 -14.74 6.03 6.20
C GLU A 12 -13.66 7.05 6.61
N GLY A 13 -13.66 8.16 5.88
CA GLY A 13 -12.57 9.13 5.82
C GLY A 13 -12.56 10.13 6.98
N TRP A 14 -11.87 9.75 8.06
CA TRP A 14 -11.40 10.66 9.13
C TRP A 14 -10.39 9.97 10.06
N TRP A 15 -10.50 8.64 10.23
CA TRP A 15 -9.58 7.84 11.07
C TRP A 15 -8.65 6.94 10.26
N LEU A 16 -8.72 6.96 8.91
CA LEU A 16 -7.97 6.03 8.06
C LEU A 16 -6.46 6.05 8.37
N PHE A 17 -5.94 7.20 8.81
CA PHE A 17 -4.53 7.43 9.11
C PHE A 17 -4.18 7.49 10.60
N SER A 18 -5.16 7.42 11.52
CA SER A 18 -4.84 7.45 12.96
C SER A 18 -4.28 6.10 13.42
N ASP A 19 -4.91 5.01 12.99
CA ASP A 19 -4.58 3.64 13.41
C ASP A 19 -4.23 2.74 12.22
N TRP A 20 -3.59 3.31 11.19
CA TRP A 20 -3.31 2.58 9.95
C TRP A 20 -2.32 1.42 10.15
N THR A 21 -1.43 1.52 11.14
CA THR A 21 -0.44 0.48 11.46
C THR A 21 -1.09 -0.81 11.92
N GLU A 22 -2.21 -0.73 12.64
CA GLU A 22 -2.99 -1.89 13.08
C GLU A 22 -3.70 -2.58 11.91
N LYS A 23 -3.83 -1.89 10.79
CA LYS A 23 -4.54 -2.34 9.58
C LYS A 23 -3.59 -2.91 8.53
N ILE A 24 -2.29 -3.02 8.84
CA ILE A 24 -1.27 -3.59 7.95
C ILE A 24 -1.55 -5.08 7.76
N VAL A 25 -1.74 -5.47 6.51
CA VAL A 25 -1.91 -6.87 6.08
C VAL A 25 -0.65 -7.42 5.40
N GLU A 26 0.25 -6.55 4.95
CA GLU A 26 1.50 -6.92 4.28
C GLU A 26 2.53 -5.81 4.48
N GLN A 27 3.77 -6.15 4.81
CA GLN A 27 4.84 -5.18 5.00
C GLN A 27 6.17 -5.71 4.48
N HIS A 28 6.85 -4.88 3.69
CA HIS A 28 8.14 -5.21 3.11
C HIS A 28 9.16 -4.12 3.43
N HIS A 29 10.41 -4.52 3.66
CA HIS A 29 11.51 -3.64 4.00
C HIS A 29 12.60 -3.74 2.94
N TYR A 30 13.15 -2.60 2.55
CA TYR A 30 14.18 -2.53 1.52
C TYR A 30 15.30 -1.58 1.92
N SER A 31 16.50 -1.97 1.55
CA SER A 31 17.70 -1.13 1.69
C SER A 31 17.86 -0.16 0.52
N ASN A 32 17.32 -0.52 -0.65
CA ASN A 32 17.44 0.23 -1.90
C ASN A 32 16.08 0.78 -2.38
N TYR A 33 16.08 2.01 -2.88
CA TYR A 33 14.90 2.67 -3.43
C TYR A 33 14.34 2.00 -4.69
N GLU A 34 15.20 1.56 -5.61
CA GLU A 34 14.79 0.92 -6.86
C GLU A 34 14.12 -0.43 -6.63
N GLU A 35 14.63 -1.22 -5.69
CA GLU A 35 14.03 -2.49 -5.26
C GLU A 35 12.65 -2.25 -4.66
N MET A 36 12.53 -1.25 -3.78
CA MET A 36 11.26 -0.84 -3.21
C MET A 36 10.27 -0.41 -4.28
N LEU A 37 10.68 0.47 -5.20
CA LEU A 37 9.80 1.02 -6.23
C LEU A 37 9.31 -0.08 -7.17
N LYS A 38 10.18 -1.03 -7.53
CA LYS A 38 9.83 -2.18 -8.37
C LYS A 38 8.76 -3.04 -7.70
N ASP A 39 8.92 -3.35 -6.42
CA ASP A 39 7.95 -4.19 -5.74
C ASP A 39 6.64 -3.45 -5.44
N TYR A 40 6.70 -2.16 -5.10
CA TYR A 40 5.52 -1.29 -4.98
C TYR A 40 4.67 -1.32 -6.26
N GLN A 41 5.28 -1.15 -7.43
CA GLN A 41 4.58 -1.22 -8.71
C GLN A 41 4.00 -2.62 -8.99
N SER A 42 4.72 -3.68 -8.61
CA SER A 42 4.26 -5.07 -8.70
C SER A 42 3.02 -5.32 -7.85
N ILE A 43 3.00 -4.82 -6.61
CA ILE A 43 1.89 -4.93 -5.67
C ILE A 43 0.65 -4.21 -6.21
N ILE A 44 0.80 -2.99 -6.76
CA ILE A 44 -0.30 -2.26 -7.40
C ILE A 44 -0.85 -3.07 -8.58
N LYS A 45 0.02 -3.57 -9.46
CA LYS A 45 -0.38 -4.33 -10.65
C LYS A 45 -1.14 -5.61 -10.27
N LYS A 46 -0.70 -6.32 -9.23
CA LYS A 46 -1.43 -7.47 -8.67
C LYS A 46 -2.78 -7.02 -8.12
N SER A 47 -2.82 -5.96 -7.33
CA SER A 47 -4.06 -5.45 -6.72
C SER A 47 -5.11 -5.07 -7.77
N LYS A 48 -4.70 -4.43 -8.87
CA LYS A 48 -5.60 -4.12 -10.00
C LYS A 48 -6.22 -5.34 -10.69
N LYS A 49 -5.65 -6.55 -10.54
CA LYS A 49 -6.26 -7.79 -11.04
C LYS A 49 -7.36 -8.31 -10.13
N TYR A 50 -7.31 -8.00 -8.84
CA TYR A 50 -8.23 -8.51 -7.82
C TYR A 50 -9.28 -7.49 -7.37
N TYR A 51 -9.04 -6.19 -7.60
CA TYR A 51 -9.94 -5.10 -7.23
C TYR A 51 -10.34 -4.29 -8.47
N ASN A 52 -11.63 -4.32 -8.82
CA ASN A 52 -12.18 -3.69 -10.02
C ASN A 52 -12.30 -2.16 -9.90
N ASN A 53 -12.43 -1.64 -8.68
CA ASN A 53 -12.51 -0.21 -8.38
C ASN A 53 -11.22 0.22 -7.69
N TYR A 54 -10.42 1.05 -8.35
CA TYR A 54 -9.23 1.66 -7.73
C TYR A 54 -9.15 3.15 -8.10
N VAL A 55 -8.82 3.98 -7.11
CA VAL A 55 -8.45 5.37 -7.30
C VAL A 55 -6.95 5.47 -7.04
N ILE A 56 -6.19 5.99 -8.01
CA ILE A 56 -4.77 6.27 -7.80
C ILE A 56 -4.70 7.65 -7.15
N GLY A 57 -4.28 7.71 -5.88
CA GLY A 57 -4.00 8.99 -5.22
C GLY A 57 -2.93 9.77 -5.99
N LYS A 58 -3.11 11.08 -6.14
CA LYS A 58 -2.08 11.95 -6.70
C LYS A 58 -1.03 12.20 -5.62
N TYR A 59 0.12 11.53 -5.80
CA TYR A 59 1.33 11.61 -4.98
C TYR A 59 1.19 11.11 -3.55
#